data_AF-R7NHR8-F1
#
_entry.id   AF-R7NHR8-F1
#
_cell.length_a   1.000
_cell.length_b   1.000
_cell.length_c   1.000
_cell.angle_alpha   90.00
_cell.angle_beta   90.00
_cell.angle_gamma   90.00
#
_symmetry.space_group_name_H-M   'P 1'
#
loop_
_entity.id
_entity.type
_entity.pdbx_description
1 polymer ?
#
loop_
_entity_poly.entity_id
_entity_poly.type
_entity_poly.pdbx_seq_one_letter_code
_entity_poly.pdbx_strand_id
1 'polypeptide(L)' 'MFTLSVTEWCEKTNAIGIYSKRGKYGGTYAHKDVVFEFASSISPVFKLYLIKEFERLKTLENENRE' A
#
# COMPACT_ATOMS: atom_id res chain seq x y z
N MET A 1 12.74 -22.20 9.43
CA MET A 1 11.58 -21.27 9.46
C MET A 1 10.70 -21.62 8.29
N PHE A 2 9.47 -22.10 8.51
CA PHE A 2 8.50 -22.33 7.43
C PHE A 2 7.65 -21.06 7.28
N THR A 3 8.05 -20.17 6.38
CA THR A 3 7.22 -19.02 5.99
C THR A 3 6.36 -19.40 4.81
N LEU A 4 5.04 -19.19 4.91
CA LEU A 4 4.14 -19.31 3.77
C LEU A 4 4.56 -18.32 2.68
N SER A 5 4.60 -18.78 1.43
CA SER A 5 4.69 -17.87 0.30
C SER A 5 3.41 -17.03 0.19
N VAL A 6 3.49 -15.86 -0.45
CA VAL A 6 2.33 -14.98 -0.65
C VAL A 6 1.23 -15.71 -1.43
N THR A 7 1.60 -16.55 -2.41
CA THR A 7 0.65 -17.39 -3.15
C THR A 7 -0.12 -18.34 -2.21
N GLU A 8 0.59 -19.10 -1.38
CA GLU A 8 -0.04 -20.03 -0.44
C GLU A 8 -0.88 -19.32 0.62
N TRP A 9 -0.46 -18.12 1.05
CA TRP A 9 -1.24 -17.29 1.96
C TRP A 9 -2.58 -16.90 1.32
N CYS A 10 -2.56 -16.36 0.10
CA CYS A 10 -3.76 -15.96 -0.60
C CYS A 10 -4.72 -17.14 -0.80
N GLU A 11 -4.21 -18.31 -1.18
CA GLU A 11 -5.00 -19.53 -1.37
C GLU A 11 -5.66 -20.02 -0.07
N LYS A 12 -4.91 -20.03 1.04
CA LYS A 12 -5.42 -20.54 2.33
C LYS A 12 -6.38 -19.61 3.04
N THR A 13 -6.21 -18.30 2.84
CA THR A 13 -6.98 -17.27 3.59
C THR A 13 -8.07 -16.61 2.75
N ASN A 14 -8.12 -16.90 1.45
CA ASN A 14 -8.94 -16.17 0.49
C ASN A 14 -8.66 -14.65 0.52
N ALA A 15 -7.39 -14.27 0.74
CA ALA A 15 -7.01 -12.87 0.85
C ALA A 15 -7.27 -12.12 -0.45
N ILE A 16 -7.92 -10.97 -0.33
CA ILE A 16 -8.17 -10.04 -1.43
C ILE A 16 -7.17 -8.88 -1.41
N GLY A 17 -6.81 -8.38 -2.59
CA GLY A 17 -5.95 -7.19 -2.70
C GLY A 17 -4.45 -7.44 -2.59
N ILE A 18 -3.99 -8.70 -2.47
CA ILE A 18 -2.58 -9.09 -2.63
C ILE A 18 -2.54 -10.28 -3.59
N TYR A 19 -1.60 -10.26 -4.55
CA TYR A 19 -1.39 -11.39 -5.45
C TYR A 19 0.08 -11.52 -5.85
N SER A 20 0.49 -12.72 -6.25
CA SER A 20 1.83 -12.97 -6.77
C SER A 20 1.74 -13.62 -8.14
N LYS A 21 2.59 -13.18 -9.08
CA LYS A 21 2.72 -13.76 -10.41
C LYS A 21 4.11 -14.36 -10.57
N ARG A 22 4.18 -15.56 -11.15
CA ARG A 22 5.44 -16.22 -11.52
C ARG A 22 5.86 -15.83 -12.94
N GLY A 23 7.16 -15.85 -13.24
CA GLY A 23 7.71 -15.62 -14.59
C GLY A 23 8.66 -14.41 -14.69
N LYS A 24 9.13 -14.13 -15.91
CA LYS A 24 10.13 -13.06 -16.20
C LYS A 24 9.69 -11.65 -15.78
N TYR A 25 8.38 -11.41 -15.73
CA TYR A 25 7.76 -10.18 -15.23
C TYR A 25 6.89 -10.46 -14.00
N GLY A 26 7.28 -11.49 -13.24
CA GLY A 26 6.64 -11.87 -11.99
C GLY A 26 7.00 -10.94 -10.84
N GLY A 27 6.30 -11.12 -9.73
CA GLY A 27 6.44 -10.31 -8.53
C GLY A 27 5.24 -10.46 -7.61
N THR A 28 5.36 -9.89 -6.42
CA THR A 28 4.25 -9.71 -5.49
C THR A 28 3.72 -8.29 -5.62
N TYR A 29 2.41 -8.19 -5.77
CA TYR A 29 1.70 -6.94 -5.96
C TYR A 29 0.57 -6.86 -4.95
N ALA A 30 0.21 -5.64 -4.60
CA ALA A 30 -0.92 -5.38 -3.72
C ALA A 30 -1.68 -4.14 -4.20
N HIS A 31 -2.95 -4.04 -3.79
CA HIS A 31 -3.74 -2.84 -3.99
C HIS A 31 -3.05 -1.66 -3.33
N LYS A 32 -3.06 -0.49 -3.98
CA LYS A 32 -2.33 0.69 -3.52
C LYS A 32 -2.63 1.04 -2.06
N ASP A 33 -3.88 0.93 -1.62
CA ASP A 33 -4.28 1.27 -0.25
C ASP A 33 -3.65 0.32 0.79
N VAL A 34 -3.52 -0.97 0.45
CA VAL A 34 -2.82 -1.96 1.29
C VAL A 34 -1.33 -1.62 1.38
N VAL A 35 -0.73 -1.21 0.26
CA VAL A 35 0.68 -0.77 0.23
C VAL A 35 0.87 0.49 1.06
N PHE A 36 -0.02 1.48 0.95
CA PHE A 36 0.04 2.73 1.70
C PHE A 36 -0.04 2.49 3.21
N GLU A 37 -0.98 1.66 3.67
CA GLU A 37 -1.11 1.34 5.10
C GLU A 37 0.12 0.59 5.62
N PHE A 38 0.56 -0.46 4.89
CA PHE A 38 1.74 -1.24 5.26
C PHE A 38 3.00 -0.37 5.33
N ALA A 39 3.28 0.41 4.28
CA ALA A 39 4.42 1.32 4.24
C ALA A 39 4.36 2.38 5.35
N SER A 40 3.17 2.88 5.69
CA SER A 40 2.97 3.84 6.78
C SER A 40 3.21 3.22 8.16
N SER A 41 2.90 1.94 8.35
CA SER A 41 3.18 1.22 9.60
C SER A 41 4.67 0.95 9.81
N ILE A 42 5.43 0.78 8.72
CA ILE A 42 6.87 0.49 8.75
C ILE A 42 7.71 1.77 8.83
N SER A 43 7.32 2.81 8.09
CA SER A 43 8.11 4.03 7.93
C SER A 43 7.33 5.25 8.42
N PRO A 44 7.69 5.78 9.61
CA PRO A 44 7.13 7.03 10.11
C PRO A 44 7.35 8.21 9.14
N VAL A 45 8.47 8.21 8.41
CA VAL A 45 8.79 9.22 7.40
C VAL A 45 7.81 9.16 6.23
N PHE A 46 7.53 7.96 5.72
CA PHE A 46 6.54 7.79 4.67
C PHE A 46 5.15 8.27 5.11
N LYS A 47 4.74 7.90 6.32
CA LYS A 47 3.47 8.35 6.91
C LYS A 47 3.40 9.88 7.02
N LEU A 48 4.48 10.52 7.46
CA LEU A 48 4.56 11.98 7.55
C LEU A 48 4.41 12.65 6.18
N TYR A 49 4.96 12.07 5.11
CA TYR A 49 4.76 12.60 3.76
C TYR A 49 3.30 12.55 3.32
N LEU A 50 2.57 11.47 3.62
CA LEU A 50 1.14 11.38 3.32
C LEU A 50 0.33 12.45 4.07
N ILE A 51 0.65 12.68 5.36
CA ILE A 51 -0.02 13.71 6.17
C ILE A 51 0.23 15.09 5.57
N LYS A 52 1.48 15.44 5.29
CA LYS A 52 1.84 16.74 4.71
C LYS A 52 1.21 16.97 3.33
N GLU A 53 1.15 15.93 2.51
CA GLU A 53 0.53 16.03 1.19
C GLU A 53 -0.98 16.22 1.30
N PHE A 54 -1.63 15.54 2.25
CA PHE A 54 -3.04 15.78 2.54
C PHE A 54 -3.30 17.21 3.01
N GLU A 55 -2.50 17.74 3.95
CA GLU A 55 -2.58 19.13 4.39
C GLU A 55 -2.40 20.11 3.22
N ARG A 56 -1.42 19.87 2.34
CA ARG A 56 -1.19 20.68 1.14
C ARG A 56 -2.41 20.70 0.22
N LEU A 57 -3.03 19.54 -0.01
CA LEU A 57 -4.25 19.44 -0.83
C LEU A 57 -5.41 20.21 -0.19
N LYS A 58 -5.57 20.11 1.15
CA LYS A 58 -6.61 20.87 1.87
C LYS A 58 -6.43 22.38 1.74
N THR A 59 -5.20 22.88 1.79
CA THR A 59 -4.91 24.31 1.58
C THR A 59 -5.30 24.75 0.17
N LEU A 60 -4.87 24.02 -0.86
CA LEU A 60 -5.21 24.33 -2.25
C LEU A 60 -6.71 24.27 -2.54
N GLU A 61 -7.42 23.30 -1.95
CA GLU A 61 -8.88 23.21 -2.07
C GLU A 61 -9.59 24.42 -1.46
N ASN A 62 -9.04 25.01 -0.40
CA ASN A 62 -9.60 26.19 0.24
C ASN A 62 -9.29 27.46 -0.57
N GLU A 63 -8.07 27.62 -1.06
CA GLU A 63 -7.68 28.75 -1.93
C GLU A 63 -8.50 28.82 -3.21
N ASN A 64 -8.82 27.67 -3.83
CA ASN A 64 -9.62 27.62 -5.06
C ASN A 64 -11.13 27.88 -4.83
N ARG A 65 -11.58 27.99 -3.58
CA ARG A 65 -12.98 28.26 -3.22
C ARG A 65 -13.25 29.74 -2.94
N GLU A 66 -12.21 30.56 -2.82
CA GLU A 66 -12.27 32.01 -2.65
C GLU A 66 -12.13 32.73 -4.01
#